data_AF-A0A0F9BLY8-F1
#
_entry.id   AF-A0A0F9BLY8-F1
#
_cell.length_a   1.000
_cell.length_b   1.000
_cell.length_c   1.000
_cell.angle_alpha   90.00
_cell.angle_beta   90.00
_cell.angle_gamma   90.00
#
_symmetry.space_group_name_H-M   'P 1'
#
loop_
_entity.id
_entity.type
_entity.pdbx_description
1 polymer ?
#
loop_
_entity_poly.entity_id
_entity_poly.type
_entity_poly.pdbx_seq_one_letter_code
_entity_poly.pdbx_strand_id
1 'polypeptide(L)'
;MIDANKAEFINFQIFEFIRKNAANIAERTIGEKFLEFADSNGRSNRYKQSLKITPNQFGFKIILDYQGDNGEPLGIWFEQGTKAHFIRPKGSGSQFSRIDPSLTGANVLSWVENGHRFFSKGHFVEGIKKMNIVHDSVEQGFHYSKQN
;
A
#
# COMPACT_ATOMS: atom_id res chain seq x y z
N MET A 1 -29.22 -3.43 45.16
CA MET A 1 -27.86 -3.95 45.37
C MET A 1 -27.51 -4.76 44.14
N ILE A 2 -26.63 -4.25 43.27
CA ILE A 2 -26.15 -5.01 42.11
C ILE A 2 -25.02 -5.90 42.65
N ASP A 3 -25.21 -7.22 42.62
CA ASP A 3 -24.18 -8.18 43.03
C ASP A 3 -22.92 -7.98 42.18
N ALA A 4 -21.75 -7.88 42.83
CA ALA A 4 -20.45 -7.72 42.18
C ALA A 4 -20.21 -8.80 41.10
N ASN A 5 -20.69 -10.02 41.31
CA ASN A 5 -20.63 -11.12 40.34
C ASN A 5 -21.41 -10.83 39.05
N LYS A 6 -22.53 -10.07 39.12
CA LYS A 6 -23.27 -9.64 37.93
C LYS A 6 -22.50 -8.57 37.16
N ALA A 7 -21.81 -7.67 37.86
CA ALA A 7 -20.99 -6.64 37.23
C ALA A 7 -19.79 -7.24 36.48
N GLU A 8 -19.09 -8.21 37.09
CA GLU A 8 -17.98 -8.91 36.44
C GLU A 8 -18.44 -9.71 35.22
N PHE A 9 -19.57 -10.41 35.32
CA PHE A 9 -20.15 -11.13 34.18
C PHE A 9 -20.56 -10.19 33.04
N ILE A 10 -21.18 -9.05 33.35
CA ILE A 10 -21.55 -8.04 32.34
C ILE A 10 -20.29 -7.47 31.66
N ASN A 11 -19.24 -7.15 32.44
CA ASN A 11 -17.99 -6.65 31.89
C ASN A 11 -17.34 -7.66 30.93
N PHE A 12 -17.35 -8.94 31.29
CA PHE A 12 -16.85 -10.01 30.41
C PHE A 12 -17.65 -10.09 29.10
N GLN A 13 -18.99 -10.04 29.18
CA GLN A 13 -19.86 -10.08 27.99
C GLN A 13 -19.63 -8.86 27.08
N ILE A 14 -19.48 -7.66 27.66
CA ILE A 14 -19.17 -6.43 26.92
C ILE A 14 -17.81 -6.58 26.23
N PHE A 15 -16.79 -7.08 26.93
CA PHE A 15 -15.46 -7.27 26.36
C PHE A 15 -15.47 -8.27 25.19
N GLU A 16 -16.14 -9.41 25.35
CA GLU A 16 -16.29 -10.39 24.27
C GLU A 16 -17.10 -9.82 23.09
N PHE A 17 -18.12 -9.02 23.34
CA PHE A 17 -18.87 -8.33 22.29
C PHE A 17 -17.98 -7.37 21.52
N ILE A 18 -17.21 -6.53 22.22
CA ILE A 18 -16.25 -5.61 21.59
C ILE A 18 -15.23 -6.41 20.77
N ARG A 19 -14.62 -7.45 21.34
CA ARG A 19 -13.62 -8.28 20.66
C ARG A 19 -14.16 -8.92 19.38
N LYS A 20 -15.39 -9.43 19.41
CA LYS A 20 -16.06 -10.05 18.25
C LYS A 20 -16.41 -9.05 17.16
N ASN A 21 -16.77 -7.81 17.53
CA ASN A 21 -17.15 -6.75 16.59
C ASN A 21 -16.01 -5.81 16.21
N ALA A 22 -14.85 -5.97 16.85
CA ALA A 22 -13.68 -5.11 16.70
C ALA A 22 -13.29 -4.93 15.22
N ALA A 23 -13.20 -6.04 14.47
CA ALA A 23 -12.86 -6.00 13.04
C ALA A 23 -13.89 -5.21 12.23
N ASN A 24 -15.19 -5.47 12.45
CA ASN A 24 -16.26 -4.75 11.76
C ASN A 24 -16.24 -3.24 12.08
N ILE A 25 -15.96 -2.86 13.33
CA ILE A 25 -15.84 -1.45 13.72
C ILE A 25 -14.65 -0.82 13.01
N ALA A 26 -13.49 -1.48 12.99
CA ALA A 26 -12.29 -0.98 12.33
C ALA A 26 -12.49 -0.85 10.80
N GLU A 27 -13.16 -1.82 10.17
CA GLU A 27 -13.48 -1.76 8.74
C GLU A 27 -14.42 -0.59 8.42
N ARG A 28 -15.47 -0.38 9.22
CA ARG A 28 -16.40 0.73 9.00
C ARG A 28 -15.79 2.09 9.30
N THR A 29 -14.84 2.19 10.22
CA THR A 29 -14.24 3.48 10.59
C THR A 29 -13.03 3.82 9.71
N ILE A 30 -12.05 2.92 9.66
CA ILE A 30 -10.79 3.14 8.95
C ILE A 30 -10.92 2.72 7.48
N GLY A 31 -11.58 1.59 7.21
CA GLY A 31 -11.75 1.08 5.85
C GLY A 31 -12.58 2.03 4.97
N GLU A 32 -13.69 2.57 5.50
CA GLU A 32 -14.49 3.57 4.77
C GLU A 32 -13.67 4.83 4.45
N LYS A 33 -12.93 5.37 5.43
CA LYS A 33 -12.05 6.54 5.20
C LYS A 33 -10.94 6.25 4.19
N PHE A 34 -10.35 5.06 4.25
CA PHE A 34 -9.37 4.63 3.26
C PHE A 34 -9.93 4.59 1.85
N LEU A 35 -11.14 4.08 1.67
CA LEU A 35 -11.78 4.04 0.36
C LEU A 35 -12.05 5.46 -0.16
N GLU A 36 -12.57 6.35 0.68
CA GLU A 36 -12.77 7.77 0.34
C GLU A 36 -11.46 8.46 -0.10
N PHE A 37 -10.38 8.25 0.64
CA PHE A 37 -9.07 8.78 0.30
C PHE A 37 -8.50 8.16 -0.98
N ALA A 38 -8.65 6.85 -1.16
CA ALA A 38 -8.19 6.17 -2.36
C ALA A 38 -8.96 6.64 -3.60
N ASP A 39 -10.27 6.86 -3.49
CA ASP A 39 -11.12 7.39 -4.56
C ASP A 39 -10.73 8.82 -4.93
N SER A 40 -10.62 9.71 -3.95
CA SER A 40 -10.23 11.11 -4.17
C SER A 40 -8.83 11.25 -4.78
N ASN A 41 -7.94 10.29 -4.55
CA ASN A 41 -6.60 10.23 -5.14
C ASN A 41 -6.51 9.39 -6.44
N GLY A 42 -7.64 9.00 -7.01
CA GLY A 42 -7.72 8.27 -8.29
C GLY A 42 -7.05 6.90 -8.25
N ARG A 43 -7.05 6.21 -7.11
CA ARG A 43 -6.41 4.89 -6.98
C ARG A 43 -7.21 3.81 -7.70
N SER A 44 -6.52 2.78 -8.18
CA SER A 44 -7.15 1.63 -8.85
C SER A 44 -7.98 0.78 -7.88
N ASN A 45 -8.93 0.01 -8.41
CA ASN A 45 -9.70 -0.92 -7.58
C ASN A 45 -8.81 -1.99 -6.92
N ARG A 46 -7.73 -2.41 -7.59
CA ARG A 46 -6.72 -3.32 -7.02
C ARG A 46 -6.06 -2.70 -5.78
N TYR A 47 -5.80 -1.40 -5.78
CA TYR A 47 -5.28 -0.69 -4.60
C TYR A 47 -6.32 -0.63 -3.48
N LYS A 48 -7.58 -0.29 -3.81
CA LYS A 48 -8.67 -0.21 -2.83
C LYS A 48 -8.92 -1.55 -2.11
N GLN A 49 -8.80 -2.65 -2.83
CA GLN A 49 -8.96 -4.01 -2.29
C GLN A 49 -7.72 -4.54 -1.56
N SER A 50 -6.62 -3.78 -1.55
CA SER A 50 -5.36 -4.24 -0.95
C SER A 50 -5.26 -3.98 0.55
N LEU A 51 -6.16 -3.16 1.11
CA LEU A 51 -6.18 -2.91 2.55
C LEU A 51 -6.71 -4.15 3.29
N LYS A 52 -5.91 -4.63 4.23
CA LYS A 52 -6.25 -5.75 5.11
C LYS A 52 -6.18 -5.27 6.55
N ILE A 53 -7.30 -5.37 7.26
CA ILE A 53 -7.40 -5.08 8.69
C ILE A 53 -7.62 -6.40 9.41
N THR A 54 -6.67 -6.79 10.25
CA THR A 54 -6.74 -8.05 10.99
C THR A 54 -6.59 -7.79 12.48
N PRO A 55 -7.50 -8.27 13.34
CA PRO A 55 -7.34 -8.13 14.78
C PRO A 55 -6.13 -8.95 15.25
N ASN A 56 -5.39 -8.42 16.23
CA ASN A 56 -4.31 -9.10 16.93
C ASN A 56 -4.51 -9.01 18.45
N GLN A 57 -3.65 -9.64 19.26
CA GLN A 57 -3.79 -9.68 20.72
C GLN A 57 -3.84 -8.29 21.39
N PHE A 58 -3.32 -7.24 20.75
CA PHE A 58 -3.17 -5.91 21.34
C PHE A 58 -3.92 -4.81 20.55
N GLY A 59 -4.75 -5.17 19.57
CA GLY A 59 -5.43 -4.21 18.69
C GLY A 59 -5.61 -4.73 17.28
N PHE A 60 -5.21 -3.95 16.28
CA PHE A 60 -5.34 -4.29 14.86
C PHE A 60 -4.01 -4.18 14.13
N LYS A 61 -3.83 -5.07 13.17
CA LYS A 61 -2.78 -4.99 12.16
C LYS A 61 -3.41 -4.52 10.86
N ILE A 62 -3.01 -3.33 10.41
CA ILE A 62 -3.41 -2.75 9.14
C ILE A 62 -2.26 -2.95 8.16
N ILE A 63 -2.55 -3.58 7.03
CA ILE A 63 -1.56 -3.90 6.00
C ILE A 63 -2.11 -3.43 4.66
N LEU A 64 -1.28 -2.73 3.90
CA LEU A 64 -1.56 -2.39 2.50
C LEU A 64 -0.82 -3.39 1.61
N ASP A 65 -1.50 -4.48 1.24
CA ASP A 65 -0.92 -5.57 0.45
C ASP A 65 -1.02 -5.30 -1.05
N TYR A 66 -0.47 -4.15 -1.47
CA TYR A 66 -0.45 -3.74 -2.87
C TYR A 66 0.92 -4.00 -3.46
N GLN A 67 1.02 -5.04 -4.29
CA GLN A 67 2.27 -5.46 -4.90
C GLN A 67 2.28 -5.24 -6.41
N GLY A 68 3.45 -4.97 -6.97
CA GLY A 68 3.71 -4.94 -8.40
C GLY A 68 3.79 -6.36 -8.99
N ASP A 69 3.95 -6.44 -10.30
CA ASP A 69 3.91 -7.71 -11.01
C ASP A 69 5.12 -8.61 -10.69
N ASN A 70 6.22 -8.04 -10.19
CA ASN A 70 7.39 -8.80 -9.71
C ASN A 70 7.49 -8.81 -8.18
N GLY A 71 6.40 -8.53 -7.46
CA GLY A 71 6.38 -8.51 -5.99
C GLY A 71 6.92 -7.21 -5.37
N GLU A 72 7.04 -6.13 -6.15
CA GLU A 72 7.45 -4.83 -5.63
C GLU A 72 6.43 -4.34 -4.58
N PRO A 73 6.83 -3.83 -3.41
CA PRO A 73 5.92 -3.39 -2.37
C PRO A 73 5.34 -1.99 -2.67
N LEU A 74 4.58 -1.89 -3.78
CA LEU A 74 4.05 -0.64 -4.30
C LEU A 74 3.23 0.13 -3.26
N GLY A 75 2.47 -0.57 -2.41
CA GLY A 75 1.73 0.06 -1.31
C GLY A 75 2.63 0.88 -0.39
N ILE A 76 3.78 0.31 0.02
CA ILE A 76 4.76 1.01 0.87
C ILE A 76 5.32 2.23 0.13
N TRP A 77 5.62 2.09 -1.16
CA TRP A 77 6.17 3.17 -1.97
C TRP A 77 5.19 4.33 -2.16
N PHE A 78 3.89 4.07 -2.27
CA PHE A 78 2.89 5.14 -2.29
C PHE A 78 2.78 5.84 -0.93
N GLU A 79 2.87 5.08 0.16
CA GLU A 79 2.74 5.62 1.51
C GLU A 79 3.99 6.36 1.99
N GLN A 80 5.19 5.97 1.56
CA GLN A 80 6.46 6.53 2.02
C GLN A 80 7.15 7.40 0.97
N GLY A 81 6.73 7.28 -0.28
CA GLY A 81 7.44 7.84 -1.42
C GLY A 81 8.71 7.05 -1.76
N THR A 82 9.29 7.36 -2.92
CA THR A 82 10.60 6.85 -3.33
C THR A 82 11.48 8.01 -3.78
N LYS A 83 12.79 7.78 -3.81
CA LYS A 83 13.75 8.77 -4.31
C LYS A 83 13.85 8.67 -5.82
N ALA A 84 14.10 9.81 -6.47
CA ALA A 84 14.50 9.83 -7.87
C ALA A 84 15.77 8.98 -8.05
N HIS A 85 15.81 8.23 -9.14
CA HIS A 85 16.93 7.34 -9.42
C HIS A 85 17.10 7.16 -10.93
N PHE A 86 18.31 6.75 -11.30
CA PHE A 86 18.61 6.44 -12.70
C PHE A 86 18.13 5.03 -13.02
N ILE A 87 17.27 4.89 -14.03
CA ILE A 87 16.91 3.59 -14.59
C ILE A 87 17.89 3.28 -15.72
N ARG A 88 18.66 2.22 -15.51
CA ARG A 88 19.52 1.66 -16.55
C ARG A 88 18.66 0.92 -17.58
N PRO A 89 19.00 0.99 -18.88
CA PRO A 89 18.32 0.22 -19.89
C PRO A 89 18.53 -1.27 -19.60
N LYS A 90 17.43 -2.04 -19.53
CA LYS A 90 17.49 -3.50 -19.58
C LYS A 90 17.56 -3.89 -21.06
N GLY A 91 18.34 -4.90 -21.42
CA GLY A 91 18.46 -5.28 -22.82
C GLY A 91 18.89 -6.72 -23.02
N SER A 92 18.02 -7.52 -23.65
CA SER A 92 18.45 -8.78 -24.25
C SER A 92 19.42 -8.50 -25.40
N GLY A 93 20.66 -9.00 -25.31
CA GLY A 93 21.52 -9.19 -26.47
C GLY A 93 22.31 -7.98 -27.00
N SER A 94 22.32 -6.84 -26.30
CA SER A 94 23.34 -5.82 -26.58
C SER A 94 24.66 -6.21 -25.90
N GLN A 95 25.81 -5.68 -26.35
CA GLN A 95 27.14 -5.91 -25.75
C GLN A 95 27.16 -5.80 -24.21
N PHE A 96 26.20 -5.08 -23.61
CA PHE A 96 26.02 -4.94 -22.17
C PHE A 96 25.63 -6.23 -21.44
N SER A 97 24.85 -7.15 -22.05
CA SER A 97 24.52 -8.45 -21.42
C SER A 97 25.71 -9.42 -21.38
N ARG A 98 26.80 -9.12 -22.11
CA ARG A 98 28.08 -9.85 -22.02
C ARG A 98 28.96 -9.33 -20.87
N ILE A 99 28.69 -8.13 -20.37
CA ILE A 99 29.46 -7.47 -19.31
C ILE A 99 28.81 -7.74 -17.95
N ASP A 100 27.48 -7.81 -17.88
CA ASP A 100 26.74 -8.16 -16.66
C ASP A 100 25.51 -9.01 -16.99
N PRO A 101 25.49 -10.31 -16.60
CA PRO A 101 24.38 -11.23 -16.85
C PRO A 101 23.05 -10.81 -16.21
N SER A 102 23.08 -9.94 -15.18
CA SER A 102 21.88 -9.43 -14.50
C SER A 102 21.10 -8.40 -15.34
N LEU A 103 21.66 -7.95 -16.46
CA LEU A 103 21.03 -7.01 -17.41
C LEU A 103 20.11 -7.69 -18.45
N THR A 104 19.78 -8.96 -18.23
CA THR A 104 18.88 -9.75 -19.07
C THR A 104 17.42 -9.32 -18.85
N GLY A 105 16.82 -8.66 -19.84
CA GLY A 105 15.42 -8.20 -19.77
C GLY A 105 15.05 -7.24 -20.91
N ALA A 106 13.75 -6.97 -21.05
CA ALA A 106 13.02 -6.25 -22.14
C ALA A 106 13.81 -5.34 -23.10
N ASN A 107 13.38 -5.30 -24.37
CA ASN A 107 13.98 -4.50 -25.45
C ASN A 107 14.36 -3.07 -25.02
N VAL A 108 15.64 -2.72 -25.18
CA VAL A 108 16.11 -1.33 -25.02
C VAL A 108 15.27 -0.44 -25.94
N LEU A 109 14.72 0.65 -25.40
CA LEU A 109 14.04 1.67 -26.21
C LEU A 109 14.99 2.09 -27.35
N SER A 110 14.56 1.88 -28.59
CA SER A 110 15.33 2.23 -29.78
C SER A 110 14.48 3.02 -30.75
N TRP A 111 15.11 3.95 -31.46
CA TRP A 111 14.48 4.76 -32.50
C TRP A 111 15.39 4.83 -33.73
N VAL A 112 14.81 5.13 -34.89
CA VAL A 112 15.57 5.34 -36.14
C VAL A 112 15.49 6.80 -36.51
N GLU A 113 16.65 7.42 -36.72
CA GLU A 113 16.79 8.81 -37.12
C GLU A 113 17.87 8.90 -38.20
N ASN A 114 17.55 9.53 -39.34
CA ASN A 114 18.44 9.63 -40.51
C ASN A 114 19.04 8.29 -40.98
N GLY A 115 18.25 7.20 -40.92
CA GLY A 115 18.70 5.87 -41.32
C GLY A 115 19.60 5.15 -40.30
N HIS A 116 19.95 5.79 -39.19
CA HIS A 116 20.72 5.20 -38.10
C HIS A 116 19.81 4.78 -36.94
N ARG A 117 20.09 3.60 -36.34
CA ARG A 117 19.38 3.12 -35.15
C ARG A 117 20.09 3.58 -33.88
N PHE A 118 19.35 4.26 -33.01
CA PHE A 118 19.82 4.71 -31.70
C PHE A 118 19.17 3.89 -30.59
N PHE A 119 19.84 3.83 -29.44
CA PHE A 119 19.40 3.11 -28.26
C PHE A 119 19.45 4.01 -27.04
N SER A 120 18.43 3.92 -26.18
CA SER A 120 18.40 4.64 -24.92
C SER A 120 19.53 4.16 -24.01
N LYS A 121 20.31 5.10 -23.46
CA LYS A 121 21.35 4.84 -22.46
C LYS A 121 20.80 4.78 -21.03
N GLY A 122 19.47 4.82 -20.87
CA GLY A 122 18.80 5.03 -19.60
C GLY A 122 18.44 6.50 -19.38
N HIS A 123 17.67 6.76 -18.33
CA HIS A 123 17.24 8.11 -17.95
C HIS A 123 16.97 8.17 -16.44
N PHE A 124 17.00 9.38 -15.89
CA PHE A 124 16.51 9.62 -14.54
C PHE A 124 14.99 9.58 -14.55
N VAL A 125 14.41 8.86 -13.58
CA VAL A 125 12.99 8.95 -13.29
C VAL A 125 12.79 9.66 -11.96
N GLU A 126 11.72 10.43 -11.88
CA GLU A 126 11.27 10.97 -10.62
C GLU A 126 10.81 9.83 -9.70
N GLY A 127 11.07 10.00 -8.41
CA GLY A 127 10.55 9.10 -7.39
C GLY A 127 9.04 9.28 -7.22
N ILE A 128 8.40 8.29 -6.63
CA ILE A 128 6.97 8.36 -6.28
C ILE A 128 6.82 9.35 -5.13
N LYS A 129 5.91 10.31 -5.27
CA LYS A 129 5.56 11.22 -4.18
C LYS A 129 4.79 10.48 -3.10
N LYS A 130 5.12 10.79 -1.84
CA LYS A 130 4.43 10.29 -0.64
C LYS A 130 2.96 10.74 -0.64
N MET A 131 2.04 9.82 -0.35
CA MET A 131 0.59 10.10 -0.35
C MET A 131 -0.06 10.02 1.03
N ASN A 132 0.51 9.29 2.00
CA ASN A 132 -0.01 9.15 3.36
C ASN A 132 -1.46 8.64 3.47
N ILE A 133 -2.01 7.94 2.47
CA ILE A 133 -3.43 7.56 2.45
C ILE A 133 -3.78 6.73 3.68
N VAL A 134 -2.98 5.72 4.02
CA VAL A 134 -3.23 4.87 5.20
C VAL A 134 -3.11 5.66 6.50
N HIS A 135 -2.07 6.49 6.63
CA HIS A 135 -1.87 7.31 7.81
C HIS A 135 -3.07 8.24 8.06
N ASP A 136 -3.49 8.97 7.04
CA ASP A 136 -4.54 9.97 7.13
C ASP A 136 -5.91 9.29 7.35
N SER A 137 -6.12 8.10 6.79
CA SER A 137 -7.33 7.29 7.04
C SER A 137 -7.42 6.82 8.48
N VAL A 138 -6.30 6.42 9.09
CA VAL A 138 -6.24 6.00 10.49
C VAL A 138 -6.53 7.20 11.40
N GLU A 139 -5.88 8.33 11.16
CA GLU A 139 -6.09 9.56 11.94
C GLU A 139 -7.55 10.01 11.88
N GLN A 140 -8.12 10.12 10.68
CA GLN A 140 -9.51 10.55 10.51
C GLN A 140 -10.52 9.51 11.00
N GLY A 141 -10.27 8.22 10.81
CA GLY A 141 -11.11 7.14 11.31
C GLY A 141 -11.26 7.19 12.84
N PHE A 142 -10.17 7.47 13.55
CA PHE A 142 -10.20 7.68 15.01
C PHE A 142 -10.95 8.94 15.43
N HIS A 143 -10.87 10.02 14.66
CA HIS A 143 -11.67 11.22 14.93
C HIS A 143 -13.16 10.95 14.73
N TYR A 144 -13.52 10.25 13.65
CA TYR A 144 -14.89 9.87 13.35
C TYR A 144 -15.51 8.97 14.42
N SER A 145 -14.74 8.03 14.97
CA SER A 145 -15.23 7.15 16.04
C SER A 145 -15.48 7.85 17.37
N LYS A 146 -14.92 9.05 17.59
CA LYS A 146 -15.12 9.83 18.83
C LYS A 146 -16.34 10.74 18.79
N GLN A 147 -16.86 11.04 17.59
CA GLN A 147 -17.97 11.96 17.39
C GLN A 147 -19.34 11.25 17.39
N ASN A 148 -19.34 9.93 17.19
CA ASN A 148 -20.51 9.06 17.28
C ASN A 148 -20.57 8.37 18.63
#